data_AF-A0A137QDF7-F1
#
_entry.id   AF-A0A137QDF7-F1
#
_cell.length_a   1.000
_cell.length_b   1.000
_cell.length_c   1.000
_cell.angle_alpha   90.00
_cell.angle_beta   90.00
_cell.angle_gamma   90.00
#
_symmetry.space_group_name_H-M   'P 1'
#
loop_
_entity.id
_entity.type
_entity.pdbx_description
1 polymer ?
#
loop_
_entity_poly.entity_id
_entity_poly.type
_entity_poly.pdbx_seq_one_letter_code
_entity_poly.pdbx_strand_id
1 'polypeptide(L)'
;YSNEAVAIEIFGTSYYGYDEEGSQHWTHLLPPGNDTHLVELHDGRLDEDITSNIYTVTLFHQLKCLEIYNRMYLQGPLEEPPLIIHHCLNYLRQHILCQLDTKLESVKTPKAESSRTYTSVCRDWTKIYEAVELASTIDSRTSVSY
;
A
#
# COMPACT_ATOMS: atom_id res chain seq x y z
N TYR A 1 -13.12 9.01 15.27
CA TYR A 1 -11.85 8.41 14.83
C TYR A 1 -11.26 7.65 16.00
N SER A 2 -11.33 6.32 15.97
CA SER A 2 -10.76 5.46 17.02
C SER A 2 -9.23 5.52 16.92
N ASN A 3 -8.57 6.08 17.93
CA ASN A 3 -7.11 6.14 18.04
C ASN A 3 -6.56 4.86 18.69
N GLU A 4 -7.04 3.71 18.26
CA GLU A 4 -6.62 2.43 18.84
C GLU A 4 -5.25 2.06 18.26
N ALA A 5 -4.22 2.26 19.08
CA ALA A 5 -2.85 1.90 18.75
C ALA A 5 -2.72 0.37 18.70
N VAL A 6 -2.22 -0.15 17.58
CA VAL A 6 -1.95 -1.58 17.43
C VAL A 6 -0.45 -1.82 17.56
N ALA A 7 -0.07 -2.84 18.34
CA ALA A 7 1.33 -3.27 18.45
C ALA A 7 1.72 -4.08 17.21
N ILE A 8 2.90 -3.81 16.66
CA ILE A 8 3.48 -4.61 15.57
C ILE A 8 4.54 -5.56 16.13
N GLU A 9 4.47 -6.81 15.70
CA GLU A 9 5.51 -7.82 15.95
C GLU A 9 6.16 -8.19 14.63
N ILE A 10 7.49 -8.28 14.61
CA ILE A 10 8.26 -8.66 13.43
C ILE A 10 8.85 -10.04 13.68
N PHE A 11 8.33 -11.02 12.97
CA PHE A 11 8.77 -12.41 13.02
C PHE A 11 8.94 -12.96 11.60
N GLY A 12 9.74 -14.02 11.46
CA GLY A 12 9.90 -14.69 10.17
C GLY A 12 8.62 -15.40 9.76
N THR A 13 8.19 -15.18 8.52
CA THR A 13 6.97 -15.79 7.97
C THR A 13 7.20 -16.28 6.54
N SER A 14 6.44 -17.30 6.12
CA SER A 14 6.33 -17.71 4.71
C SER A 14 5.42 -16.77 3.90
N TYR A 15 4.63 -15.92 4.57
CA TYR A 15 3.82 -14.91 3.91
C TYR A 15 4.72 -13.95 3.11
N TYR A 16 4.27 -13.59 1.90
CA TYR A 16 5.01 -12.70 0.98
C TYR A 16 6.40 -13.22 0.57
N GLY A 17 6.62 -14.55 0.63
CA GLY A 17 7.84 -15.20 0.13
C GLY A 17 8.10 -15.03 -1.37
N TYR A 18 9.23 -15.57 -1.82
CA TYR A 18 9.64 -15.58 -3.23
C TYR A 18 9.22 -16.86 -3.97
N ASP A 19 8.43 -17.71 -3.34
CA ASP A 19 7.86 -18.93 -3.91
C ASP A 19 6.48 -18.66 -4.54
N GLU A 20 5.86 -19.71 -5.08
CA GLU A 20 4.56 -19.63 -5.73
C GLU A 20 3.45 -19.22 -4.74
N GLU A 21 3.50 -19.74 -3.51
CA GLU A 21 2.57 -19.39 -2.44
C GLU A 21 2.72 -17.91 -2.02
N GLY A 22 3.96 -17.46 -1.81
CA GLY A 22 4.29 -16.07 -1.53
C GLY A 22 3.80 -15.12 -2.63
N SER A 23 3.95 -15.51 -3.90
CA SER A 23 3.46 -14.74 -5.05
C SER A 23 1.94 -14.50 -5.00
N GLN A 24 1.16 -15.47 -4.53
CA GLN A 24 -0.28 -15.31 -4.33
C GLN A 24 -0.58 -14.34 -3.17
N HIS A 25 0.23 -14.31 -2.11
CA HIS A 25 0.05 -13.32 -1.05
C HIS A 25 0.21 -11.89 -1.55
N TRP A 26 1.18 -11.65 -2.45
CA TRP A 26 1.38 -10.33 -3.08
C TRP A 26 0.16 -9.87 -3.90
N THR A 27 -0.58 -10.78 -4.53
CA THR A 27 -1.78 -10.40 -5.31
C THR A 27 -2.98 -10.01 -4.45
N HIS A 28 -2.99 -10.39 -3.16
CA HIS A 28 -4.08 -10.11 -2.22
C HIS A 28 -3.82 -8.88 -1.34
N LEU A 29 -2.86 -8.03 -1.72
CA LEU A 29 -2.57 -6.80 -0.99
C LEU A 29 -3.65 -5.73 -1.13
N LEU A 30 -4.42 -5.76 -2.22
CA LEU A 30 -5.51 -4.81 -2.47
C LEU A 30 -6.85 -5.38 -2.00
N PRO A 31 -7.83 -4.51 -1.67
CA PRO A 31 -9.19 -4.96 -1.40
C PRO A 31 -9.74 -5.79 -2.57
N PRO A 32 -10.55 -6.81 -2.30
CA PRO A 32 -11.11 -7.66 -3.35
C PRO A 32 -11.94 -6.84 -4.35
N GLY A 33 -11.89 -7.25 -5.62
CA GLY A 33 -12.54 -6.57 -6.74
C GLY A 33 -11.58 -5.70 -7.56
N ASN A 34 -11.89 -5.54 -8.85
CA ASN A 34 -11.10 -4.68 -9.72
C ASN A 34 -11.35 -3.21 -9.35
N ASP A 35 -10.27 -2.42 -9.27
CA ASP A 35 -10.33 -0.95 -9.13
C ASP A 35 -11.09 -0.42 -7.91
N THR A 36 -11.40 -1.26 -6.92
CA THR A 36 -12.12 -0.86 -5.68
C THR A 36 -11.38 0.17 -4.84
N HIS A 37 -10.06 0.22 -4.97
CA HIS A 37 -9.18 1.19 -4.34
C HIS A 37 -9.09 2.55 -5.07
N LEU A 38 -9.81 2.71 -6.19
CA LEU A 38 -9.89 3.95 -6.94
C LEU A 38 -11.07 4.81 -6.46
N VAL A 39 -10.89 6.12 -6.48
CA VAL A 39 -11.89 7.11 -6.04
C VAL A 39 -12.05 8.14 -7.14
N GLU A 40 -13.27 8.25 -7.68
CA GLU A 40 -13.61 9.27 -8.66
C GLU A 40 -14.08 10.55 -7.95
N LEU A 41 -13.40 11.67 -8.22
CA LEU A 41 -13.82 12.98 -7.74
C LEU A 41 -14.29 13.82 -8.93
N HIS A 42 -15.45 14.44 -8.77
CA HIS A 42 -16.04 15.35 -9.75
C HIS A 42 -15.68 16.79 -9.36
N ASP A 43 -15.04 17.55 -10.26
CA ASP A 43 -14.83 18.98 -10.04
C ASP A 43 -16.15 19.72 -10.31
N GLY A 44 -16.85 20.09 -9.25
CA GLY A 44 -18.17 20.73 -9.29
C GLY A 44 -18.17 22.18 -9.78
N ARG A 45 -17.35 22.54 -10.77
CA ARG A 45 -17.47 23.83 -11.45
C ARG A 45 -18.74 23.82 -12.31
N LEU A 46 -19.76 24.49 -11.79
CA LEU A 46 -21.15 24.51 -12.28
C LEU A 46 -21.36 24.97 -13.75
N ASP A 47 -20.32 25.27 -14.53
CA ASP A 47 -20.43 25.85 -15.88
C ASP A 47 -19.47 25.28 -16.94
N GLU A 48 -18.60 24.31 -16.63
CA GLU A 48 -17.71 23.69 -17.63
C GLU A 48 -17.72 22.17 -17.53
N ASP A 49 -17.50 21.52 -18.68
CA ASP A 49 -17.47 20.08 -18.94
C ASP A 49 -17.04 19.26 -17.69
N ILE A 50 -17.91 18.34 -17.24
CA ILE A 50 -17.68 17.55 -16.04
C ILE A 50 -16.46 16.66 -16.29
N THR A 51 -15.28 17.14 -15.89
CA THR A 51 -14.06 16.34 -15.91
C THR A 51 -14.00 15.58 -14.58
N SER A 52 -14.22 14.27 -14.66
CA SER A 52 -13.97 13.41 -13.51
C SER A 52 -12.49 13.02 -13.48
N ASN A 53 -11.92 13.04 -12.27
CA ASN A 53 -10.53 12.62 -12.05
C ASN A 53 -10.54 11.39 -11.15
N ILE A 54 -9.76 10.37 -11.55
CA ILE A 54 -9.60 9.13 -10.79
C ILE A 54 -8.36 9.25 -9.91
N TYR A 55 -8.55 9.00 -8.62
CA TYR A 55 -7.52 8.98 -7.60
C TYR A 55 -7.42 7.59 -6.98
N THR A 56 -6.39 7.36 -6.18
CA THR A 56 -6.28 6.17 -5.34
C THR A 56 -5.85 6.54 -3.94
N VAL A 57 -6.29 5.76 -2.96
CA VAL A 57 -5.86 5.93 -1.57
C VAL A 57 -4.37 5.63 -1.47
N THR A 58 -3.63 6.51 -0.79
CA THR A 58 -2.17 6.43 -0.62
C THR A 58 -1.68 5.04 -0.20
N LEU A 59 -2.36 4.40 0.77
CA LEU A 59 -2.06 3.05 1.24
C LEU A 59 -2.08 2.02 0.10
N PHE A 60 -3.15 2.00 -0.70
CA PHE A 60 -3.31 1.01 -1.76
C PHE A 60 -2.35 1.26 -2.92
N HIS A 61 -2.05 2.52 -3.26
CA HIS A 61 -1.01 2.83 -4.25
C HIS A 61 0.36 2.27 -3.83
N GLN A 62 0.74 2.41 -2.56
CA GLN A 62 2.01 1.88 -2.05
C GLN A 62 2.06 0.36 -2.17
N LEU A 63 1.00 -0.32 -1.73
CA LEU A 63 0.90 -1.77 -1.78
C LEU A 63 0.91 -2.29 -3.22
N LYS A 64 0.22 -1.60 -4.14
CA LYS A 64 0.26 -1.90 -5.57
C LYS A 64 1.66 -1.74 -6.16
N CYS A 65 2.36 -0.67 -5.79
CA CYS A 65 3.75 -0.46 -6.22
C CYS A 65 4.69 -1.55 -5.69
N LEU A 66 4.48 -2.04 -4.47
CA LEU A 66 5.25 -3.14 -3.89
C LEU A 66 4.99 -4.47 -4.61
N GLU A 67 3.72 -4.79 -4.94
CA GLU A 67 3.37 -5.96 -5.75
C GLU A 67 4.04 -5.92 -7.14
N ILE A 68 3.96 -4.77 -7.82
CA ILE A 68 4.61 -4.57 -9.12
C ILE A 68 6.13 -4.77 -8.99
N TYR A 69 6.76 -4.19 -7.98
CA TYR A 69 8.20 -4.34 -7.75
C TYR A 69 8.57 -5.80 -7.49
N ASN A 70 7.83 -6.51 -6.62
CA ASN A 70 8.07 -7.92 -6.32
C ASN A 70 8.01 -8.77 -7.60
N ARG A 71 6.96 -8.61 -8.40
CA ARG A 71 6.80 -9.35 -9.66
C ARG A 71 7.97 -9.10 -10.61
N MET A 72 8.43 -7.85 -10.73
CA MET A 72 9.53 -7.50 -11.62
C MET A 72 10.88 -7.97 -11.08
N TYR A 73 11.08 -7.95 -9.77
CA TYR A 73 12.27 -8.49 -9.11
C TYR A 73 12.44 -9.99 -9.38
N LEU A 74 11.33 -10.75 -9.35
CA LEU A 74 11.32 -12.19 -9.63
C LEU A 74 11.61 -12.53 -11.11
N GLN A 75 11.39 -11.60 -12.04
CA GLN A 75 11.73 -11.78 -13.46
C GLN A 75 13.24 -11.69 -13.74
N GLY A 76 14.02 -11.17 -12.78
CA GLY A 76 15.45 -10.96 -12.93
C GLY A 76 15.80 -9.66 -13.69
N PRO A 77 17.07 -9.49 -14.08
CA PRO A 77 17.53 -8.27 -14.75
C PRO A 77 16.82 -8.07 -16.09
N LEU A 78 16.25 -6.88 -16.29
CA LEU A 78 15.64 -6.45 -17.54
C LEU A 78 16.62 -5.51 -18.26
N GLU A 79 16.80 -5.67 -19.57
CA GLU A 79 17.62 -4.75 -20.38
C GLU A 79 17.02 -3.33 -20.38
N GLU A 80 15.70 -3.24 -20.50
CA GLU A 80 14.95 -1.99 -20.41
C GLU A 80 13.79 -2.13 -19.41
N PRO A 81 13.93 -1.60 -18.18
CA PRO A 81 12.87 -1.67 -17.19
C PRO A 81 11.65 -0.82 -17.62
N PRO A 82 10.43 -1.35 -17.52
CA PRO A 82 9.20 -0.61 -17.81
C PRO A 82 9.10 0.70 -17.01
N LEU A 83 8.53 1.75 -17.63
CA LEU A 83 8.29 3.05 -16.99
C LEU A 83 7.51 2.93 -15.66
N ILE A 84 6.63 1.93 -15.56
CA ILE A 84 5.87 1.68 -14.33
C ILE A 84 6.78 1.33 -13.15
N ILE A 85 7.89 0.61 -13.35
CA ILE A 85 8.85 0.30 -12.27
C ILE A 85 9.50 1.59 -11.77
N HIS A 86 9.93 2.45 -12.70
CA HIS A 86 10.52 3.73 -12.35
C HIS A 86 9.54 4.60 -11.55
N HIS A 87 8.28 4.65 -11.97
CA HIS A 87 7.20 5.30 -11.22
C HIS A 87 7.04 4.71 -9.82
N CYS A 88 6.90 3.39 -9.70
CA CYS A 88 6.71 2.71 -8.42
C CYS A 88 7.87 2.95 -7.45
N LEU A 89 9.11 2.84 -7.93
CA LEU A 89 10.31 3.06 -7.10
C LEU A 89 10.43 4.53 -6.66
N ASN A 90 10.12 5.49 -7.54
CA ASN A 90 10.12 6.90 -7.17
C ASN A 90 9.03 7.22 -6.14
N TYR A 91 7.82 6.67 -6.31
CA TYR A 91 6.71 6.85 -5.38
C TYR A 91 7.02 6.25 -4.00
N LEU A 92 7.52 5.01 -3.95
CA LEU A 92 7.93 4.36 -2.69
C LEU A 92 9.05 5.12 -2.01
N ARG A 93 10.08 5.54 -2.75
CA ARG A 93 11.18 6.37 -2.24
C ARG A 93 10.65 7.66 -1.62
N GLN A 94 9.79 8.40 -2.32
CA GLN A 94 9.23 9.64 -1.82
C GLN A 94 8.48 9.41 -0.50
N HIS A 95 7.64 8.37 -0.45
CA HIS A 95 6.86 8.09 0.75
C HIS A 95 7.73 7.70 1.95
N ILE A 96 8.69 6.79 1.74
CA ILE A 96 9.64 6.36 2.79
C ILE A 96 10.40 7.56 3.36
N LEU A 97 10.88 8.47 2.50
CA LEU A 97 11.58 9.66 2.95
C LEU A 97 10.68 10.63 3.75
N CYS A 98 9.39 10.71 3.44
CA CYS A 98 8.45 11.59 4.13
C CYS A 98 7.91 11.03 5.45
N GLN A 99 7.96 9.71 5.66
CA GLN A 99 7.39 9.02 6.83
C GLN A 99 8.41 8.13 7.55
N LEU A 100 9.71 8.37 7.35
CA LEU A 100 10.77 7.58 7.95
C LEU A 100 10.72 7.66 9.48
N ASP A 101 10.84 6.52 10.17
CA ASP A 101 11.15 6.54 11.60
C ASP A 101 12.61 6.97 11.78
N THR A 102 12.83 8.16 12.35
CA THR A 102 14.17 8.71 12.60
C THR A 102 14.73 8.30 13.97
N LYS A 103 14.08 7.38 14.68
CA LYS A 103 14.61 6.86 15.95
C LYS A 103 15.94 6.14 15.71
N LEU A 104 16.84 6.33 16.66
CA LEU A 104 18.12 5.61 16.68
C LEU A 104 17.90 4.20 17.25
N GLU A 105 18.54 3.22 16.63
CA GLU A 105 18.58 1.87 17.18
C GLU A 105 19.47 1.83 18.43
N SER A 106 18.98 1.19 19.50
CA SER A 106 19.79 1.02 20.71
C SER A 106 20.91 0.03 20.47
N VAL A 107 22.16 0.42 20.68
CA VAL A 107 23.32 -0.47 20.63
C VAL A 107 23.45 -1.20 21.97
N LYS A 108 23.54 -2.54 21.95
CA LYS A 108 23.70 -3.34 23.18
C LYS A 108 25.16 -3.69 23.49
N THR A 109 26.05 -3.65 22.50
CA THR A 109 27.44 -4.10 22.65
C THR A 109 28.42 -3.12 21.97
N PRO A 110 29.69 -3.06 22.41
CA PRO A 110 30.73 -2.27 21.74
C PRO A 110 30.97 -2.65 20.27
N LYS A 111 30.42 -3.78 19.81
CA LYS A 111 30.45 -4.22 18.40
C LYS A 111 29.36 -3.59 17.54
N ALA A 112 28.62 -2.61 18.06
CA ALA A 112 27.50 -1.97 17.38
C ALA A 112 26.36 -2.93 16.99
N GLU A 113 26.17 -4.02 17.74
CA GLU A 113 24.99 -4.87 17.55
C GLU A 113 23.74 -4.12 18.01
N SER A 114 22.81 -3.92 17.07
CA SER A 114 21.58 -3.20 17.36
C SER A 114 20.55 -4.09 18.04
N SER A 115 19.82 -3.47 18.97
CA SER A 115 18.63 -4.05 19.55
C SER A 115 17.56 -4.17 18.47
N ARG A 116 17.21 -5.41 18.09
CA ARG A 116 16.08 -5.69 17.20
C ARG A 116 14.71 -5.50 17.87
N THR A 117 14.69 -5.07 19.12
CA THR A 117 13.47 -4.80 19.87
C THR A 117 13.20 -3.31 19.85
N TYR A 118 12.18 -2.89 19.12
CA TYR A 118 11.66 -1.53 19.11
C TYR A 118 10.14 -1.58 19.26
N THR A 119 9.59 -0.67 20.06
CA THR A 119 8.15 -0.49 20.17
C THR A 119 7.69 0.46 19.07
N SER A 120 7.05 -0.10 18.04
CA SER A 120 6.38 0.69 17.01
C SER A 120 4.88 0.69 17.28
N VAL A 121 4.29 1.88 17.29
CA VAL A 121 2.84 2.06 17.36
C VAL A 121 2.34 2.25 15.93
N CYS A 122 1.54 1.32 15.45
CA CYS A 122 0.93 1.40 14.13
C CYS A 122 -0.50 1.94 14.24
N ARG A 123 -0.95 2.57 13.14
CA ARG A 123 -2.38 2.85 12.94
C ARG A 123 -3.07 1.57 12.51
N ASP A 124 -4.30 1.37 12.97
CA ASP A 124 -5.13 0.29 12.48
C ASP A 124 -5.55 0.54 11.03
N TRP A 125 -4.86 -0.09 10.09
CA TRP A 125 -5.15 0.02 8.66
C TRP A 125 -6.35 -0.82 8.24
N THR A 126 -6.85 -1.75 9.07
CA THR A 126 -8.06 -2.55 8.74
C THR A 126 -9.27 -1.67 8.50
N LYS A 127 -9.35 -0.52 9.19
CA LYS A 127 -10.38 0.50 9.00
C LYS A 127 -10.41 1.12 7.61
N ILE A 128 -9.28 1.16 6.90
CA ILE A 128 -9.26 1.65 5.52
C ILE A 128 -9.80 0.58 4.57
N TYR A 129 -9.46 -0.69 4.78
CA TYR A 129 -10.02 -1.80 4.01
C TYR A 129 -11.54 -1.87 4.20
N GLU A 130 -12.03 -1.86 5.45
CA GLU A 130 -13.46 -1.84 5.77
C GLU A 130 -14.19 -0.69 5.07
N ALA A 131 -13.61 0.52 5.07
CA ALA A 131 -14.23 1.69 4.45
C ALA A 131 -14.30 1.56 2.92
N VAL A 132 -13.26 1.04 2.28
CA VAL A 132 -13.24 0.87 0.82
C VAL A 132 -14.16 -0.26 0.36
N GLU A 133 -14.19 -1.39 1.08
CA GLU A 133 -15.10 -2.50 0.78
C GLU A 133 -16.57 -2.11 0.98
N LEU A 134 -16.86 -1.27 1.98
CA LEU A 134 -18.19 -0.70 2.15
C LEU A 134 -18.56 0.24 0.99
N ALA A 135 -17.64 1.13 0.59
CA ALA A 135 -17.86 2.07 -0.50
C ALA A 135 -18.09 1.36 -1.84
N SER A 136 -17.32 0.31 -2.16
CA SER A 136 -17.51 -0.48 -3.38
C SER A 136 -18.85 -1.24 -3.39
N THR A 137 -19.30 -1.71 -2.22
CA THR A 137 -20.63 -2.32 -2.08
C THR A 137 -21.75 -1.31 -2.33
N ILE A 138 -21.59 -0.06 -1.88
CA ILE A 138 -22.56 1.00 -2.12
C ILE A 138 -22.60 1.35 -3.61
N ASP A 139 -21.44 1.54 -4.25
CA ASP A 139 -21.35 1.88 -5.68
C ASP A 139 -21.99 0.81 -6.58
N SER A 140 -21.75 -0.48 -6.28
CA SER A 140 -22.40 -1.60 -6.96
C SER A 140 -23.92 -1.67 -6.81
N ARG A 141 -24.48 -1.01 -5.78
CA ARG A 141 -25.93 -0.91 -5.55
C ARG A 141 -26.53 0.34 -6.20
N THR A 142 -25.79 1.45 -6.27
CA THR A 142 -26.22 2.69 -6.94
C THR A 142 -26.09 2.61 -8.47
N SER A 143 -25.21 1.76 -9.00
CA SER A 143 -25.14 1.43 -10.44
C SER A 143 -26.30 0.54 -10.92
N VAL A 144 -27.17 0.07 -10.01
CA VAL A 144 -28.45 -0.59 -10.34
C VAL A 144 -29.59 0.39 -10.00
N SER A 145 -29.79 1.44 -10.80
CA SER A 145 -30.97 2.32 -10.71
C SER A 145 -31.23 3.09 -12.00
N TYR A 146 -32.37 2.74 -12.64
CA TYR A 146 -33.10 3.35 -13.76
C TYR A 146 -32.59 3.20 -15.19
#